data_AF-Q6KBW3-F1
#
_entry.id   AF-Q6KBW3-F1
#
_cell.length_a   1.000
_cell.length_b   1.000
_cell.length_c   1.000
_cell.angle_alpha   90.00
_cell.angle_beta   90.00
_cell.angle_gamma   90.00
#
_symmetry.space_group_name_H-M   'P 1'
#
loop_
_entity.id
_entity.type
_entity.pdbx_description
1 polymer ?
#
loop_
_entity_poly.entity_id
_entity_poly.type
_entity_poly.pdbx_seq_one_letter_code
_entity_poly.pdbx_strand_id
1 'polypeptide(L)'
;ASITEIKADKTTAKANGSDAVTYTVKVMKGGTPVSGQKVTFSKDFGTLDKTEATTDQNGYATVKLSSSTPGKAIVSAKVSDVDTEVKATTVEFFTPLSIDGNKVTVIGTGVTGSLPNNWLQYGKVKLQAAGGNGKYTWKSSDTKIASVDSTGVITLNEKGSATITVVSGDNQSATYTINAPSSIVIAVDKNTRVTYSEAENKCQTNGAA
;
A
#
# COMPACT_ATOMS: atom_id res chain seq x y z
N ALA A 1 -19.71 -37.17 4.55
CA ALA A 1 -19.23 -35.95 5.21
C ALA A 1 -19.39 -34.82 4.21
N SER A 2 -19.58 -33.58 4.65
CA SER A 2 -19.74 -32.43 3.75
C SER A 2 -18.97 -31.23 4.28
N ILE A 3 -18.50 -30.39 3.37
CA ILE A 3 -17.99 -29.07 3.71
C ILE A 3 -19.19 -28.21 4.12
N THR A 4 -19.12 -27.63 5.31
CA THR A 4 -20.15 -26.73 5.86
C THR A 4 -19.72 -25.28 5.81
N GLU A 5 -18.43 -25.03 5.60
CA GLU A 5 -17.82 -23.71 5.66
C GLU A 5 -16.53 -23.71 4.85
N ILE A 6 -16.28 -22.61 4.13
CA ILE A 6 -14.99 -22.26 3.55
C ILE A 6 -14.78 -20.76 3.75
N LYS A 7 -13.74 -20.37 4.50
CA LYS A 7 -13.44 -18.97 4.82
C LYS A 7 -12.02 -18.61 4.45
N ALA A 8 -11.86 -17.41 3.90
CA ALA A 8 -10.57 -16.75 3.77
C ALA A 8 -10.30 -15.89 5.01
N ASP A 9 -9.05 -15.83 5.47
CA ASP A 9 -8.62 -14.94 6.57
C ASP A 9 -8.64 -13.45 6.18
N LYS A 10 -8.47 -13.16 4.89
CA LYS A 10 -8.58 -11.83 4.29
C LYS A 10 -9.08 -11.91 2.85
N THR A 11 -9.62 -10.80 2.34
CA THR A 11 -10.18 -10.73 0.98
C THR A 11 -9.27 -9.99 -0.01
N THR A 12 -8.17 -9.41 0.45
CA THR A 12 -7.17 -8.74 -0.39
C THR A 12 -5.76 -9.19 -0.01
N ALA A 13 -4.85 -9.22 -0.98
CA ALA A 13 -3.45 -9.54 -0.77
C ALA A 13 -2.56 -8.89 -1.84
N LYS A 14 -1.25 -8.79 -1.57
CA LYS A 14 -0.26 -8.31 -2.54
C LYS A 14 0.04 -9.38 -3.58
N ALA A 15 0.07 -8.99 -4.84
CA ALA A 15 0.52 -9.80 -5.96
C ALA A 15 2.07 -9.87 -6.01
N ASN A 16 2.73 -10.33 -4.94
CA ASN A 16 4.19 -10.39 -4.82
C ASN A 16 4.73 -11.83 -4.73
N GLY A 17 3.86 -12.84 -4.91
CA GLY A 17 4.19 -14.26 -4.82
C GLY A 17 4.34 -14.81 -3.40
N SER A 18 4.33 -13.96 -2.36
CA SER A 18 4.60 -14.36 -0.97
C SER A 18 3.49 -13.99 0.02
N ASP A 19 2.75 -12.90 -0.22
CA ASP A 19 1.57 -12.56 0.56
C ASP A 19 0.44 -13.53 0.23
N ALA A 20 0.05 -14.33 1.22
CA ALA A 20 -0.86 -15.44 1.02
C ALA A 20 -2.18 -15.23 1.77
N VAL A 21 -3.27 -15.62 1.14
CA VAL A 21 -4.60 -15.75 1.75
C VAL A 21 -4.74 -17.17 2.29
N THR A 22 -5.07 -17.32 3.57
CA THR A 22 -5.29 -18.61 4.19
C THR A 22 -6.77 -18.98 4.08
N TYR A 23 -7.05 -20.11 3.44
CA TYR A 23 -8.38 -20.69 3.37
C TYR A 23 -8.52 -21.79 4.43
N THR A 24 -9.61 -21.74 5.20
CA THR A 24 -9.98 -22.74 6.19
C THR A 24 -11.33 -23.32 5.83
N VAL A 25 -11.40 -24.65 5.71
CA VAL A 25 -12.65 -25.39 5.49
C VAL A 25 -13.06 -26.13 6.75
N LYS A 26 -14.36 -26.28 6.97
CA LYS A 26 -14.91 -27.12 8.04
C LYS A 26 -15.73 -28.27 7.48
N VAL A 27 -15.36 -29.50 7.83
CA VAL A 27 -16.05 -30.72 7.41
C VAL A 27 -16.83 -31.32 8.56
N MET A 28 -18.11 -31.59 8.31
CA MET A 28 -19.04 -32.17 9.29
C MET A 28 -19.74 -33.40 8.72
N LYS A 29 -20.20 -34.30 9.61
CA LYS A 29 -21.11 -35.42 9.28
C LYS A 29 -22.10 -35.57 10.43
N GLY A 30 -23.39 -35.39 10.16
CA GLY A 30 -24.44 -35.50 11.18
C GLY A 30 -24.22 -34.58 12.39
N GLY A 31 -23.79 -33.33 12.15
CA GLY A 31 -23.52 -32.35 13.22
C GLY A 31 -22.19 -32.54 13.98
N THR A 32 -21.41 -33.58 13.67
CA THR A 32 -20.11 -33.85 14.32
C THR A 32 -18.95 -33.51 13.38
N PRO A 33 -17.83 -32.92 13.88
CA PRO A 33 -16.63 -32.69 13.08
C PRO A 33 -16.01 -34.02 12.63
N VAL A 34 -15.47 -34.03 11.40
CA VAL A 34 -14.84 -35.22 10.83
C VAL A 34 -13.33 -35.02 10.81
N SER A 35 -12.60 -35.78 11.61
CA SER A 35 -11.14 -35.82 11.61
C SER A 35 -10.60 -36.77 10.55
N GLY A 36 -9.41 -36.49 10.00
CA GLY A 36 -8.77 -37.37 9.03
C GLY A 36 -9.39 -37.36 7.64
N GLN A 37 -10.36 -36.49 7.37
CA GLN A 37 -11.01 -36.39 6.07
C GLN A 37 -10.12 -35.64 5.09
N LYS A 38 -9.83 -36.28 3.95
CA LYS A 38 -9.14 -35.65 2.83
C LYS A 38 -10.05 -34.65 2.12
N VAL A 39 -9.54 -33.43 1.92
CA VAL A 39 -10.16 -32.35 1.15
C VAL A 39 -9.24 -31.97 0.01
N THR A 40 -9.78 -31.88 -1.20
CA THR A 40 -9.10 -31.41 -2.40
C THR A 40 -9.54 -29.98 -2.70
N PHE A 41 -8.58 -29.12 -3.03
CA PHE A 41 -8.77 -27.70 -3.31
C PHE A 41 -8.49 -27.41 -4.78
N SER A 42 -9.29 -26.53 -5.37
CA SER A 42 -9.14 -26.02 -6.73
C SER A 42 -9.14 -24.48 -6.70
N LYS A 43 -8.70 -23.87 -7.80
CA LYS A 43 -8.61 -22.42 -7.95
C LYS A 43 -8.74 -22.03 -9.42
N ASP A 44 -9.31 -20.86 -9.69
CA ASP A 44 -9.31 -20.24 -11.03
C ASP A 44 -8.05 -19.39 -11.29
N PHE A 45 -7.46 -18.80 -10.25
CA PHE A 45 -6.32 -17.87 -10.33
C PHE A 45 -5.35 -18.03 -9.15
N GLY A 46 -4.07 -17.69 -9.36
CA GLY A 46 -3.00 -17.77 -8.36
C GLY A 46 -2.38 -19.17 -8.23
N THR A 47 -1.71 -19.41 -7.10
CA THR A 47 -0.98 -20.65 -6.78
C THR A 47 -1.33 -21.09 -5.36
N LEU A 48 -1.79 -22.34 -5.21
CA LEU A 48 -1.99 -22.96 -3.90
C LEU A 48 -0.65 -23.54 -3.40
N ASP A 49 -0.40 -23.44 -2.09
CA ASP A 49 0.74 -24.10 -1.44
C ASP A 49 0.66 -25.63 -1.50
N LYS A 50 -0.57 -26.16 -1.48
CA LYS A 50 -0.92 -27.57 -1.69
C LYS A 50 -2.35 -27.67 -2.21
N THR A 51 -2.62 -28.69 -3.02
CA THR A 51 -3.95 -28.95 -3.59
C THR A 51 -4.80 -29.87 -2.70
N GLU A 52 -4.24 -30.41 -1.62
CA GLU A 52 -4.93 -31.33 -0.72
C GLU A 52 -4.54 -31.08 0.73
N ALA A 53 -5.48 -31.26 1.64
CA ALA A 53 -5.24 -31.24 3.08
C ALA A 53 -6.19 -32.21 3.79
N THR A 54 -5.74 -32.70 4.95
CA THR A 54 -6.54 -33.58 5.81
C THR A 54 -7.08 -32.78 6.99
N THR A 55 -8.33 -33.02 7.38
CA THR A 55 -8.94 -32.33 8.52
C THR A 55 -8.32 -32.75 9.85
N ASP A 56 -8.22 -31.80 10.77
CA ASP A 56 -7.81 -32.02 12.15
C ASP A 56 -8.94 -32.62 13.03
N GLN A 57 -8.69 -32.77 14.33
CA GLN A 57 -9.67 -33.30 15.30
C GLN A 57 -10.96 -32.47 15.40
N ASN A 58 -10.91 -31.20 15.01
CA ASN A 58 -12.04 -30.27 15.02
C ASN A 58 -12.71 -30.16 13.64
N GLY A 59 -12.27 -30.96 12.66
CA GLY A 59 -12.83 -31.00 11.32
C GLY A 59 -12.32 -29.90 10.39
N TYR A 60 -11.22 -29.22 10.73
CA TYR A 60 -10.67 -28.13 9.93
C TYR A 60 -9.51 -28.57 9.05
N ALA A 61 -9.49 -28.11 7.80
CA ALA A 61 -8.35 -28.23 6.90
C ALA A 61 -7.99 -26.85 6.31
N THR A 62 -6.71 -26.62 6.06
CA THR A 62 -6.22 -25.31 5.60
C THR A 62 -5.27 -25.41 4.41
N VAL A 63 -5.40 -24.44 3.49
CA VAL A 63 -4.47 -24.18 2.37
C VAL A 63 -4.20 -22.69 2.27
N LYS A 64 -3.12 -22.32 1.58
CA LYS A 64 -2.75 -20.93 1.31
C LYS A 64 -2.74 -20.67 -0.19
N LEU A 65 -3.26 -19.52 -0.60
CA LEU A 65 -3.22 -19.05 -1.98
C LEU A 65 -2.33 -17.80 -2.08
N SER A 66 -1.39 -17.77 -3.01
CA SER A 66 -0.62 -16.57 -3.37
C SER A 66 -0.71 -16.26 -4.87
N SER A 67 -0.27 -15.07 -5.28
CA SER A 67 -0.13 -14.71 -6.69
C SER A 67 1.03 -13.73 -6.90
N SER A 68 1.69 -13.80 -8.05
CA SER A 68 2.68 -12.81 -8.51
C SER A 68 2.09 -11.79 -9.51
N THR A 69 0.84 -11.98 -9.92
CA THR A 69 0.12 -11.07 -10.82
C THR A 69 -1.19 -10.62 -10.17
N PRO A 70 -1.61 -9.36 -10.39
CA PRO A 70 -2.87 -8.87 -9.86
C PRO A 70 -4.03 -9.58 -10.55
N GLY A 71 -5.10 -9.87 -9.80
CA GLY A 71 -6.26 -10.57 -10.31
C GLY A 71 -7.19 -11.07 -9.21
N LYS A 72 -8.42 -11.41 -9.63
CA LYS A 72 -9.42 -12.00 -8.76
C LYS A 72 -9.26 -13.51 -8.73
N ALA A 73 -9.42 -14.10 -7.56
CA ALA A 73 -9.35 -15.54 -7.36
C ALA A 73 -10.56 -16.06 -6.58
N ILE A 74 -10.99 -17.25 -6.96
CA ILE A 74 -11.98 -18.08 -6.26
C ILE A 74 -11.30 -19.42 -5.98
N VAL A 75 -11.16 -19.74 -4.70
CA VAL A 75 -10.78 -21.08 -4.24
C VAL A 75 -12.05 -21.88 -4.01
N SER A 76 -12.01 -23.15 -4.43
CA SER A 76 -13.06 -24.10 -4.13
C SER A 76 -12.49 -25.32 -3.43
N ALA A 77 -13.35 -26.07 -2.75
CA ALA A 77 -12.98 -27.28 -2.05
C ALA A 77 -14.02 -28.38 -2.24
N LYS A 78 -13.55 -29.62 -2.26
CA LYS A 78 -14.35 -30.84 -2.40
C LYS A 78 -13.83 -31.89 -1.42
N VAL A 79 -14.73 -32.61 -0.76
CA VAL A 79 -14.37 -33.82 -0.02
C VAL A 79 -14.13 -34.93 -1.05
N SER A 80 -13.03 -35.68 -0.94
CA SER A 80 -12.58 -36.59 -2.02
C SER A 80 -13.64 -37.59 -2.52
N ASP A 81 -14.58 -37.99 -1.66
CA ASP A 81 -15.62 -38.99 -1.99
C ASP A 81 -16.99 -38.38 -2.38
N VAL A 82 -17.07 -37.06 -2.58
CA VAL A 82 -18.35 -36.34 -2.83
C VAL A 82 -18.19 -35.37 -4.00
N ASP A 83 -19.00 -35.48 -5.05
CA ASP A 83 -18.84 -34.65 -6.26
C ASP A 83 -19.32 -33.20 -6.16
N THR A 84 -19.68 -32.74 -4.96
CA THR A 84 -20.15 -31.38 -4.73
C THR A 84 -18.99 -30.48 -4.32
N GLU A 85 -18.68 -29.50 -5.16
CA GLU A 85 -17.69 -28.46 -4.90
C GLU A 85 -18.33 -27.29 -4.15
N VAL A 86 -17.64 -26.78 -3.12
CA VAL A 86 -18.03 -25.57 -2.39
C VAL A 86 -17.04 -24.45 -2.71
N LYS A 87 -17.56 -23.30 -3.16
CA LYS A 87 -16.74 -22.14 -3.55
C LYS A 87 -16.63 -21.14 -2.39
N ALA A 88 -15.44 -20.58 -2.21
CA ALA A 88 -15.20 -19.47 -1.29
C ALA A 88 -15.70 -18.14 -1.87
N THR A 89 -15.75 -17.12 -1.03
CA THR A 89 -15.87 -15.73 -1.48
C THR A 89 -14.66 -15.33 -2.33
N THR A 90 -14.89 -14.51 -3.35
CA THR A 90 -13.82 -13.96 -4.19
C THR A 90 -12.83 -13.15 -3.35
N VAL A 91 -11.54 -13.34 -3.63
CA VAL A 91 -10.44 -12.52 -3.10
C VAL A 91 -9.73 -11.84 -4.26
N GLU A 92 -9.05 -10.72 -4.00
CA GLU A 92 -8.36 -9.95 -5.03
C GLU A 92 -6.90 -9.69 -4.67
N PHE A 93 -6.00 -10.02 -5.60
CA PHE A 93 -4.59 -9.69 -5.51
C PHE A 93 -4.32 -8.37 -6.23
N PHE A 94 -3.66 -7.43 -5.54
CA PHE A 94 -3.30 -6.12 -6.09
C PHE A 94 -1.79 -5.99 -6.27
N THR A 95 -1.37 -5.25 -7.29
CA THR A 95 0.05 -4.90 -7.48
C THR A 95 0.61 -4.28 -6.19
N PRO A 96 1.84 -4.61 -5.77
CA PRO A 96 2.45 -3.98 -4.61
C PRO A 96 2.48 -2.44 -4.73
N LEU A 97 1.98 -1.75 -3.70
CA LEU A 97 2.01 -0.30 -3.62
C LEU A 97 3.46 0.20 -3.54
N SER A 98 3.80 1.16 -4.40
CA SER A 98 5.14 1.76 -4.43
C SER A 98 5.06 3.27 -4.69
N ILE A 99 6.10 3.97 -4.22
CA ILE A 99 6.42 5.35 -4.62
C ILE A 99 7.76 5.30 -5.33
N ASP A 100 7.84 5.88 -6.53
CA ASP A 100 9.12 6.06 -7.21
C ASP A 100 9.74 7.39 -6.75
N GLY A 101 10.72 7.31 -5.85
CA GLY A 101 11.41 8.48 -5.30
C GLY A 101 12.23 9.27 -6.32
N ASN A 102 12.42 8.73 -7.53
CA ASN A 102 13.06 9.41 -8.65
C ASN A 102 12.05 10.02 -9.63
N LYS A 103 10.74 9.93 -9.32
CA LYS A 103 9.65 10.56 -10.08
C LYS A 103 8.87 11.55 -9.25
N VAL A 104 9.59 12.46 -8.62
CA VAL A 104 9.02 13.65 -7.99
C VAL A 104 8.85 14.72 -9.06
N THR A 105 7.60 15.15 -9.31
CA THR A 105 7.31 16.19 -10.31
C THR A 105 7.27 17.57 -9.66
N VAL A 106 8.05 18.52 -10.17
CA VAL A 106 8.00 19.91 -9.71
C VAL A 106 6.76 20.60 -10.27
N ILE A 107 5.89 21.10 -9.39
CA ILE A 107 4.70 21.85 -9.80
C ILE A 107 5.13 23.23 -10.27
N GLY A 108 4.73 23.58 -11.49
CA GLY A 108 5.10 24.82 -12.17
C GLY A 108 5.93 24.57 -13.44
N THR A 109 6.80 23.55 -13.43
CA THR A 109 7.60 23.18 -14.61
C THR A 109 7.21 21.83 -15.21
N GLY A 110 6.65 20.91 -14.42
CA GLY A 110 6.34 19.54 -14.84
C GLY A 110 7.56 18.63 -14.98
N VAL A 111 8.76 19.15 -14.71
CA VAL A 111 10.00 18.35 -14.70
C VAL A 111 9.91 17.30 -13.60
N THR A 112 10.34 16.08 -13.91
CA THR A 112 10.27 14.92 -13.03
C THR A 112 11.68 14.37 -12.79
N GLY A 113 11.99 14.08 -11.53
CA GLY A 113 13.29 13.56 -11.11
C GLY A 113 13.33 13.31 -9.61
N SER A 114 14.52 13.21 -9.03
CA SER A 114 14.68 13.24 -7.57
C SER A 114 14.31 14.62 -7.02
N LEU A 115 13.85 14.68 -5.77
CA LEU A 115 13.55 15.95 -5.09
C LEU A 115 14.79 16.86 -5.08
N PRO A 116 14.69 18.14 -5.49
CA PRO A 116 15.80 19.08 -5.41
C PRO A 116 16.31 19.25 -3.97
N ASN A 117 17.62 19.40 -3.80
CA ASN A 117 18.23 19.61 -2.48
C ASN A 117 18.24 21.09 -2.03
N ASN A 118 17.86 22.00 -2.91
CA ASN A 118 17.63 23.41 -2.60
C ASN A 118 16.15 23.70 -2.84
N TRP A 119 15.46 24.21 -1.82
CA TRP A 119 14.02 24.41 -1.87
C TRP A 119 13.67 25.87 -2.04
N LEU A 120 12.67 26.16 -2.87
CA LEU A 120 11.90 27.39 -2.72
C LEU A 120 10.90 27.15 -1.59
N GLN A 121 10.84 28.04 -0.59
CA GLN A 121 9.83 27.94 0.45
C GLN A 121 8.43 28.02 -0.17
N TYR A 122 7.55 27.11 0.25
CA TYR A 122 6.24 26.84 -0.32
C TYR A 122 6.26 26.33 -1.76
N GLY A 123 7.44 25.91 -2.24
CA GLY A 123 7.59 25.15 -3.46
C GLY A 123 6.75 23.88 -3.39
N LYS A 124 6.08 23.55 -4.50
CA LYS A 124 5.19 22.40 -4.58
C LYS A 124 5.80 21.32 -5.47
N VAL A 125 5.71 20.08 -5.00
CA VAL A 125 6.10 18.90 -5.76
C VAL A 125 5.01 17.85 -5.66
N LYS A 126 4.94 16.92 -6.59
CA LYS A 126 3.97 15.83 -6.56
C LYS A 126 4.69 14.49 -6.50
N LEU A 127 4.25 13.64 -5.57
CA LEU A 127 4.62 12.23 -5.57
C LEU A 127 3.59 11.44 -6.39
N GLN A 128 4.09 10.45 -7.13
CA GLN A 128 3.26 9.49 -7.83
C GLN A 128 3.36 8.12 -7.14
N ALA A 129 2.23 7.67 -6.58
CA ALA A 129 2.07 6.30 -6.12
C ALA A 129 1.53 5.41 -7.24
N ALA A 130 1.97 4.16 -7.27
CA ALA A 130 1.50 3.14 -8.19
C ALA A 130 1.21 1.83 -7.44
N GLY A 131 0.27 1.04 -7.96
CA GLY A 131 -0.14 -0.22 -7.34
C GLY A 131 -1.27 -0.06 -6.32
N GLY A 132 -1.48 -1.08 -5.50
CA GLY A 132 -2.70 -1.24 -4.73
C GLY A 132 -3.94 -1.24 -5.62
N ASN A 133 -5.07 -0.82 -5.04
CA ASN A 133 -6.33 -0.64 -5.76
C ASN A 133 -6.48 0.75 -6.43
N GLY A 134 -5.41 1.54 -6.52
CA GLY A 134 -5.41 2.87 -7.12
C GLY A 134 -6.11 3.98 -6.33
N LYS A 135 -6.65 3.69 -5.14
CA LYS A 135 -7.26 4.69 -4.24
C LYS A 135 -6.27 5.02 -3.13
N TYR A 136 -5.77 6.25 -3.10
CA TYR A 136 -4.68 6.64 -2.21
C TYR A 136 -5.11 7.66 -1.15
N THR A 137 -4.61 7.46 0.06
CA THR A 137 -4.69 8.42 1.17
C THR A 137 -3.28 8.80 1.58
N TRP A 138 -3.00 10.09 1.70
CA TRP A 138 -1.68 10.64 1.99
C TRP A 138 -1.62 11.23 3.39
N LYS A 139 -0.45 11.15 4.02
CA LYS A 139 -0.18 11.76 5.32
C LYS A 139 1.29 12.19 5.41
N SER A 140 1.52 13.34 6.03
CA SER A 140 2.86 13.75 6.47
C SER A 140 3.08 13.41 7.95
N SER A 141 4.30 13.04 8.29
CA SER A 141 4.76 12.90 9.68
C SER A 141 4.98 14.25 10.36
N ASP A 142 5.36 15.30 9.62
CA ASP A 142 5.51 16.66 10.13
C ASP A 142 5.10 17.69 9.06
N THR A 143 3.93 18.30 9.27
CA THR A 143 3.39 19.30 8.34
C THR A 143 4.10 20.64 8.41
N LYS A 144 4.87 20.94 9.47
CA LYS A 144 5.68 22.16 9.56
C LYS A 144 6.85 22.11 8.60
N ILE A 145 7.40 20.91 8.35
CA ILE A 145 8.48 20.68 7.39
C ILE A 145 7.90 20.50 5.98
N ALA A 146 6.93 19.59 5.83
CA ALA A 146 6.30 19.32 4.55
C ALA A 146 4.85 18.88 4.73
N SER A 147 3.89 19.59 4.14
CA SER A 147 2.48 19.19 4.12
C SER A 147 2.16 18.47 2.81
N VAL A 148 1.18 17.56 2.82
CA VAL A 148 0.72 16.83 1.62
C VAL A 148 -0.79 16.90 1.52
N ASP A 149 -1.32 17.10 0.32
CA ASP A 149 -2.77 17.10 0.06
C ASP A 149 -3.30 15.73 -0.37
N SER A 150 -4.61 15.63 -0.57
CA SER A 150 -5.28 14.38 -0.97
C SER A 150 -4.87 13.86 -2.36
N THR A 151 -4.24 14.70 -3.18
CA THR A 151 -3.78 14.35 -4.53
C THR A 151 -2.30 13.97 -4.58
N GLY A 152 -1.61 13.97 -3.43
CA GLY A 152 -0.19 13.69 -3.33
C GLY A 152 0.71 14.88 -3.68
N VAL A 153 0.16 16.10 -3.74
CA VAL A 153 0.97 17.32 -3.87
C VAL A 153 1.48 17.72 -2.50
N ILE A 154 2.80 17.86 -2.41
CA ILE A 154 3.54 18.27 -1.22
C ILE A 154 3.89 19.75 -1.32
N THR A 155 3.73 20.47 -0.22
CA THR A 155 4.26 21.83 -0.04
C THR A 155 5.44 21.79 0.92
N LEU A 156 6.60 22.30 0.50
CA LEU A 156 7.85 22.35 1.27
C LEU A 156 7.87 23.63 2.11
N ASN A 157 7.81 23.51 3.44
CA ASN A 157 7.51 24.63 4.34
C ASN A 157 8.74 25.13 5.10
N GLU A 158 9.44 24.24 5.79
CA GLU A 158 10.58 24.56 6.64
C GLU A 158 11.73 23.58 6.39
N LYS A 159 12.95 23.98 6.76
CA LYS A 159 14.13 23.11 6.69
C LYS A 159 14.00 21.99 7.71
N GLY A 160 14.04 20.75 7.25
CA GLY A 160 14.00 19.57 8.11
C GLY A 160 13.69 18.31 7.32
N SER A 161 13.57 17.19 8.03
CA SER A 161 13.17 15.91 7.43
C SER A 161 11.74 15.54 7.82
N ALA A 162 10.99 15.04 6.84
CA ALA A 162 9.65 14.51 7.05
C ALA A 162 9.44 13.26 6.19
N THR A 163 8.75 12.27 6.70
CA THR A 163 8.26 11.13 5.93
C THR A 163 6.83 11.39 5.45
N ILE A 164 6.59 11.18 4.16
CA ILE A 164 5.28 11.14 3.53
C ILE A 164 4.86 9.68 3.39
N THR A 165 3.67 9.35 3.91
CA THR A 165 3.08 8.01 3.83
C THR A 165 1.91 8.03 2.87
N VAL A 166 1.83 7.02 2.00
CA VAL A 166 0.65 6.73 1.18
C VAL A 166 0.08 5.37 1.57
N VAL A 167 -1.24 5.33 1.76
CA VAL A 167 -2.00 4.11 2.03
C VAL A 167 -2.99 3.90 0.89
N SER A 168 -3.00 2.69 0.33
CA SER A 168 -4.01 2.30 -0.66
C SER A 168 -5.26 1.74 0.01
N GLY A 169 -6.42 1.83 -0.66
CA GLY A 169 -7.69 1.36 -0.08
C GLY A 169 -7.79 -0.15 0.14
N ASP A 170 -6.85 -0.93 -0.40
CA ASP A 170 -6.64 -2.36 -0.13
C ASP A 170 -5.65 -2.63 1.02
N ASN A 171 -5.38 -1.61 1.85
CA ASN A 171 -4.56 -1.64 3.06
C ASN A 171 -3.06 -1.90 2.83
N GLN A 172 -2.52 -1.48 1.70
CA GLN A 172 -1.06 -1.41 1.54
C GLN A 172 -0.54 -0.04 1.95
N SER A 173 0.73 0.03 2.37
CA SER A 173 1.40 1.27 2.76
C SER A 173 2.76 1.37 2.07
N ALA A 174 3.09 2.57 1.59
CA ALA A 174 4.43 2.94 1.11
C ALA A 174 4.83 4.29 1.70
N THR A 175 6.13 4.57 1.76
CA THR A 175 6.67 5.79 2.36
C THR A 175 7.73 6.43 1.47
N TYR A 176 7.86 7.74 1.59
CA TYR A 176 8.90 8.54 0.97
C TYR A 176 9.49 9.49 2.01
N THR A 177 10.80 9.43 2.21
CA THR A 177 11.50 10.32 3.14
C THR A 177 11.99 11.56 2.41
N ILE A 178 11.49 12.71 2.83
CA ILE A 178 12.05 14.01 2.49
C ILE A 178 13.23 14.23 3.44
N ASN A 179 14.43 14.30 2.88
CA ASN A 179 15.64 14.65 3.63
C ASN A 179 15.71 16.15 3.86
N ALA A 180 16.43 16.58 4.90
CA ALA A 180 16.68 17.99 5.14
C ALA A 180 17.43 18.62 3.95
N PRO A 181 16.94 19.76 3.41
CA PRO A 181 17.59 20.41 2.28
C PRO A 181 18.88 21.06 2.72
N SER A 182 19.83 21.21 1.78
CA SER A 182 21.03 22.01 2.01
C SER A 182 20.69 23.49 2.22
N SER A 183 19.73 24.02 1.48
CA SER A 183 19.28 25.40 1.63
C SER A 183 17.78 25.55 1.34
N ILE A 184 17.19 26.56 1.97
CA ILE A 184 15.84 27.02 1.66
C ILE A 184 15.91 28.49 1.23
N VAL A 185 15.42 28.78 0.04
CA VAL A 185 15.23 30.14 -0.44
C VAL A 185 13.88 30.61 0.07
N ILE A 186 13.91 31.49 1.07
CA ILE A 186 12.72 32.11 1.64
C ILE A 186 12.11 33.03 0.58
N ALA A 187 10.84 32.80 0.24
CA ALA A 187 10.11 33.72 -0.60
C ALA A 187 9.87 35.02 0.19
N VAL A 188 10.66 36.06 -0.09
CA VAL A 188 10.47 37.40 0.48
C VAL A 188 9.18 38.04 -0.05
N ASP A 189 8.64 38.98 0.73
CA ASP A 189 7.42 39.74 0.41
C ASP A 189 7.42 40.25 -1.03
N LYS A 190 6.45 39.77 -1.83
CA LYS A 190 6.29 40.14 -3.24
C LYS A 190 5.66 41.52 -3.43
N ASN A 191 5.16 42.14 -2.36
CA ASN A 191 4.33 43.33 -2.43
C ASN A 191 5.12 44.62 -2.19
N THR A 192 6.34 44.54 -1.66
CA THR A 192 7.11 45.72 -1.27
C THR A 192 8.53 45.66 -1.83
N ARG A 193 8.85 46.60 -2.72
CA ARG A 193 10.25 46.83 -3.14
C ARG A 193 10.99 47.52 -2.01
N VAL A 194 12.21 47.08 -1.76
CA VAL A 194 13.11 47.66 -0.75
C VAL A 194 14.42 48.08 -1.41
N THR A 195 15.15 48.96 -0.74
CA THR A 195 16.52 49.30 -1.11
C THR A 195 17.46 48.10 -0.92
N TYR A 196 18.65 48.18 -1.52
CA TYR A 196 19.68 47.14 -1.38
C TYR A 196 20.03 46.86 0.08
N SER A 197 20.24 47.90 0.89
CA SER A 197 20.63 47.76 2.30
C SER A 197 19.53 47.12 3.15
N GLU A 198 18.27 47.45 2.88
CA GLU A 198 17.12 46.82 3.55
C GLU A 198 16.98 45.34 3.15
N ALA A 199 17.24 45.00 1.89
CA ALA A 199 17.26 43.60 1.45
C ALA A 199 18.41 42.81 2.09
N GLU A 200 19.62 43.37 2.11
CA GLU A 200 20.79 42.76 2.74
C GLU A 200 20.54 42.49 4.23
N ASN A 201 20.04 43.49 4.96
CA ASN A 201 19.67 43.34 6.38
C ASN A 201 18.63 42.23 6.58
N LYS A 202 17.57 42.20 5.76
CA LYS A 202 16.53 41.15 5.84
C LYS A 202 17.09 39.74 5.57
N CYS A 203 17.99 39.61 4.61
CA CYS A 203 18.63 38.33 4.30
C CYS A 203 19.54 37.86 5.44
N GLN A 204 20.29 38.78 6.07
CA GLN A 204 21.15 38.45 7.21
C GLN A 204 20.34 38.06 8.45
N THR A 205 19.20 38.71 8.72
CA THR A 205 18.33 38.35 9.86
C THR A 205 17.57 37.04 9.66
N ASN A 206 17.19 36.73 8.41
CA ASN A 206 16.40 35.53 8.09
C ASN A 206 17.26 34.28 7.76
N GLY A 207 18.54 34.47 7.41
CA GLY A 207 19.48 33.37 7.10
C GLY A 207 20.15 32.73 8.32
N ALA A 208 19.82 33.18 9.53
CA ALA A 208 20.43 32.75 10.79
C ALA A 208 19.64 31.64 11.54
N ALA A 209 18.70 30.97 10.88
CA ALA A 209 17.89 29.87 11.46
C ALA A 209 18.06 28.55 10.69
#